data_AF-A0AAN0J2A6-F1
#
_entry.id   AF-A0AAN0J2A6-F1
#
_cell.length_a   1.000
_cell.length_b   1.000
_cell.length_c   1.000
_cell.angle_alpha   90.00
_cell.angle_beta   90.00
_cell.angle_gamma   90.00
#
_symmetry.space_group_name_H-M   'P 1'
#
loop_
_entity.id
_entity.type
_entity.pdbx_description
1 polymer ?
#
loop_
_entity_poly.entity_id
_entity_poly.type
_entity_poly.pdbx_seq_one_letter_code
_entity_poly.pdbx_strand_id
1 'polypeptide(L)'
;MLFLLLLFLSSAAIYENTELIIISPPFSVNASLGSTAEFNCTCHYCVGQFWLVNGVSANYQVNYNKGVRSTMSSNNGNNRSYTLTMPASVQLNGSTIECVAYNESSQSTSAAKLLVQGLLSGVANVAITQFNSTTLILQYLAPFTLAGIPILYYNILILPTNLSVNITDTQFHLHISEYCISYNISITPWNIVGMGNATTLSDIVIHQVPAITMPQLIQEYKSNSETLHVYYEVQYNTSCKGTVPQSVSLTINQEKDHYCSLVSPVANNCTITTADIDNNVNVTINITEVLGYGANYVINMSLFNANNIKTEDFIFNISRHISRYCSCYNNS
;
A
#
# COMPACT_ATOMS: atom_id res chain seq x y z
N MET A 1 37.60 -62.19 61.97
CA MET A 1 37.80 -62.47 60.54
C MET A 1 36.60 -61.93 59.73
N LEU A 2 36.30 -60.63 59.87
CA LEU A 2 35.18 -59.95 59.20
C LEU A 2 35.50 -58.45 58.99
N PHE A 3 36.78 -58.13 58.82
CA PHE A 3 37.27 -56.74 58.67
C PHE A 3 38.19 -56.56 57.46
N LEU A 4 38.49 -57.64 56.73
CA LEU A 4 39.39 -57.62 55.55
C LEU A 4 38.66 -57.75 54.21
N LEU A 5 37.34 -57.99 54.20
CA LEU A 5 36.57 -58.15 52.96
C LEU A 5 35.91 -56.85 52.47
N LEU A 6 35.97 -55.76 53.26
CA LEU A 6 35.40 -54.46 52.92
C LEU A 6 36.39 -53.51 52.23
N LEU A 7 37.64 -53.92 52.03
CA LEU A 7 38.68 -53.12 51.36
C LEU A 7 38.88 -53.43 49.87
N PHE A 8 38.08 -54.34 49.29
CA PHE A 8 38.14 -54.68 47.87
C PHE A 8 36.92 -54.19 47.04
N LEU A 9 36.09 -53.31 47.60
CA LEU A 9 34.86 -52.82 46.94
C LEU A 9 34.77 -51.30 46.72
N SER A 10 35.85 -50.54 46.94
CA SER A 10 35.81 -49.06 46.79
C SER A 10 36.78 -48.48 45.75
N SER A 11 37.18 -49.27 44.76
CA SER A 11 37.89 -48.78 43.57
C SER A 11 37.12 -49.09 42.28
N ALA A 12 35.80 -49.23 42.35
CA ALA A 12 34.97 -48.74 41.26
C ALA A 12 34.96 -47.22 41.38
N ALA A 13 36.01 -46.58 40.84
CA ALA A 13 35.95 -45.17 40.54
C ALA A 13 34.61 -44.95 39.82
N ILE A 14 33.76 -44.12 40.39
CA ILE A 14 32.68 -43.49 39.66
C ILE A 14 33.40 -42.74 38.54
N TYR A 15 33.50 -43.37 37.37
CA TYR A 15 33.73 -42.64 36.13
C TYR A 15 32.48 -41.77 36.03
N GLU A 16 32.57 -40.53 36.53
CA GLU A 16 31.66 -39.49 36.07
C GLU A 16 31.83 -39.51 34.55
N ASN A 17 30.81 -40.02 33.88
CA ASN A 17 30.75 -40.05 32.43
C ASN A 17 30.65 -38.58 32.02
N THR A 18 31.80 -37.92 31.85
CA THR A 18 31.89 -36.52 31.42
C THR A 18 31.50 -36.46 29.95
N GLU A 19 30.19 -36.54 29.72
CA GLU A 19 29.62 -36.57 28.39
C GLU A 19 29.88 -35.23 27.71
N LEU A 20 30.55 -35.29 26.55
CA LEU A 20 30.77 -34.12 25.72
C LEU A 20 29.42 -33.58 25.24
N ILE A 21 29.22 -32.28 25.42
CA ILE A 21 27.97 -31.62 25.02
C ILE A 21 28.24 -30.21 24.50
N ILE A 22 27.54 -29.84 23.43
CA ILE A 22 27.44 -28.44 22.99
C ILE A 22 26.36 -27.77 23.83
N ILE A 23 26.78 -26.97 24.80
CA ILE A 23 25.89 -26.26 25.74
C ILE A 23 25.31 -24.97 25.16
N SER A 24 26.00 -24.38 24.19
CA SER A 24 25.52 -23.23 23.43
C SER A 24 25.71 -23.52 21.94
N PRO A 25 24.69 -24.02 21.24
CA PRO A 25 24.78 -24.28 19.81
C PRO A 25 24.74 -22.97 19.00
N PRO A 26 25.28 -22.96 17.77
CA PRO A 26 25.13 -21.82 16.88
C PRO A 26 23.65 -21.61 16.50
N PHE A 27 23.25 -20.35 16.40
CA PHE A 27 21.93 -19.96 15.88
C PHE A 27 22.04 -19.54 14.41
N SER A 28 20.96 -19.76 13.65
CA SER A 28 20.89 -19.27 12.28
C SER A 28 20.83 -17.75 12.27
N VAL A 29 21.57 -17.14 11.35
CA VAL A 29 21.73 -15.68 11.25
C VAL A 29 21.19 -15.20 9.90
N ASN A 30 20.32 -14.20 9.95
CA ASN A 30 19.96 -13.40 8.79
C ASN A 30 20.83 -12.15 8.79
N ALA A 31 21.52 -11.88 7.69
CA ALA A 31 22.43 -10.75 7.58
C ALA A 31 22.21 -9.95 6.29
N SER A 32 22.46 -8.65 6.33
CA SER A 32 22.42 -7.79 5.15
C SER A 32 23.70 -7.97 4.33
N LEU A 33 23.59 -7.98 3.01
CA LEU A 33 24.73 -8.07 2.10
C LEU A 33 25.77 -6.98 2.44
N GLY A 34 27.03 -7.38 2.61
CA GLY A 34 28.14 -6.48 2.98
C GLY A 34 28.38 -6.34 4.48
N SER A 35 27.50 -6.87 5.33
CA SER A 35 27.74 -6.97 6.79
C SER A 35 28.60 -8.18 7.17
N THR A 36 28.90 -8.34 8.45
CA THR A 36 29.60 -9.51 9.01
C THR A 36 28.62 -10.31 9.86
N ALA A 37 28.51 -11.61 9.60
CA ALA A 37 27.76 -12.55 10.43
C ALA A 37 28.69 -13.21 11.46
N GLU A 38 28.16 -13.41 12.66
CA GLU A 38 28.87 -14.04 13.78
C GLU A 38 28.10 -15.26 14.28
N PHE A 39 28.81 -16.36 14.46
CA PHE A 39 28.30 -17.59 15.04
C PHE A 39 29.13 -17.94 16.28
N ASN A 40 28.45 -18.24 17.37
CA ASN A 40 29.08 -18.62 18.63
C ASN A 40 28.71 -20.06 18.95
N CYS A 41 29.67 -20.82 19.45
CA CYS A 41 29.42 -22.18 19.91
C CYS A 41 30.29 -22.47 21.13
N THR A 42 29.67 -23.01 22.18
CA THR A 42 30.34 -23.36 23.42
C THR A 42 30.11 -24.84 23.72
N CYS A 43 31.19 -25.58 23.97
CA CYS A 43 31.15 -26.97 24.40
C CYS A 43 31.66 -27.16 25.82
N HIS A 44 31.11 -28.17 26.49
CA HIS A 44 31.52 -28.65 27.81
C HIS A 44 32.20 -30.02 27.67
N TYR A 45 33.27 -30.25 28.43
CA TYR A 45 34.10 -31.47 28.41
C TYR A 45 34.69 -31.83 27.04
N CYS A 46 34.97 -30.82 26.21
CA CYS A 46 35.58 -30.97 24.90
C CYS A 46 37.10 -30.70 24.93
N VAL A 47 37.86 -31.55 24.23
CA VAL A 47 39.31 -31.39 24.04
C VAL A 47 39.62 -30.48 22.85
N GLY A 48 38.69 -30.37 21.90
CA GLY A 48 38.80 -29.45 20.78
C GLY A 48 37.46 -29.12 20.16
N GLN A 49 37.47 -28.04 19.38
CA GLN A 49 36.33 -27.53 18.66
C GLN A 49 36.80 -26.90 17.35
N PHE A 50 36.05 -27.09 16.28
CA PHE A 50 36.28 -26.42 15.01
C PHE A 50 34.96 -26.17 14.28
N TRP A 51 35.04 -25.35 13.23
CA TRP A 51 33.90 -24.99 12.40
C TRP A 51 34.02 -25.59 11.01
N LEU A 52 32.91 -26.11 10.50
CA LEU A 52 32.74 -26.43 9.09
C LEU A 52 31.78 -25.43 8.45
N VAL A 53 32.09 -24.99 7.23
CA VAL A 53 31.21 -24.21 6.36
C VAL A 53 30.97 -25.06 5.11
N ASN A 54 29.73 -25.49 4.93
CA ASN A 54 29.32 -26.44 3.89
C ASN A 54 30.18 -27.72 3.89
N GLY A 55 30.42 -28.28 5.08
CA GLY A 55 31.23 -29.49 5.26
C GLY A 55 32.75 -29.30 5.13
N VAL A 56 33.24 -28.09 4.82
CA VAL A 56 34.67 -27.79 4.69
C VAL A 56 35.15 -26.94 5.86
N SER A 57 36.31 -27.26 6.43
CA SER A 57 36.86 -26.51 7.57
C SER A 57 36.93 -25.00 7.30
N ALA A 58 36.53 -24.20 8.29
CA ALA A 58 36.58 -22.73 8.24
C ALA A 58 38.02 -22.21 8.01
N ASN A 59 39.02 -22.92 8.53
CA ASN A 59 40.44 -22.58 8.40
C ASN A 59 41.07 -23.09 7.10
N TYR A 60 40.34 -23.88 6.31
CA TYR A 60 40.84 -24.34 5.01
C TYR A 60 40.86 -23.19 3.99
N GLN A 61 41.84 -23.20 3.08
CA GLN A 61 42.13 -22.07 2.19
C GLN A 61 40.90 -21.58 1.42
N VAL A 62 40.00 -22.47 0.99
CA VAL A 62 38.77 -22.13 0.26
C VAL A 62 37.85 -21.21 1.08
N ASN A 63 37.69 -21.48 2.38
CA ASN A 63 36.84 -20.66 3.25
C ASN A 63 37.61 -19.45 3.79
N TYR A 64 38.89 -19.63 4.10
CA TYR A 64 39.77 -18.54 4.53
C TYR A 64 39.88 -17.43 3.47
N ASN A 65 39.98 -17.78 2.19
CA ASN A 65 40.00 -16.81 1.08
C ASN A 65 38.69 -16.05 0.91
N LYS A 66 37.57 -16.62 1.35
CA LYS A 66 36.25 -15.97 1.37
C LYS A 66 36.04 -15.08 2.61
N GLY A 67 37.07 -14.90 3.44
CA GLY A 67 37.02 -14.07 4.64
C GLY A 67 36.42 -14.75 5.87
N VAL A 68 36.20 -16.07 5.84
CA VAL A 68 35.77 -16.82 7.03
C VAL A 68 36.93 -16.88 8.02
N ARG A 69 36.66 -16.57 9.29
CA ARG A 69 37.64 -16.58 10.38
C ARG A 69 37.05 -17.26 11.60
N SER A 70 37.80 -18.18 12.18
CA SER A 70 37.46 -18.79 13.47
C SER A 70 38.47 -18.37 14.52
N THR A 71 37.98 -17.94 15.68
CA THR A 71 38.78 -17.54 16.82
C THR A 71 38.27 -18.26 18.07
N MET A 72 39.19 -18.70 18.93
CA MET A 72 38.83 -19.19 20.25
C MET A 72 38.48 -17.97 21.12
N SER A 73 37.25 -17.92 21.63
CA SER A 73 36.76 -16.80 22.43
C SER A 73 36.98 -17.01 23.93
N SER A 74 36.93 -18.26 24.41
CA SER A 74 37.27 -18.60 25.81
C SER A 74 37.70 -20.06 25.99
N ASN A 75 38.50 -20.30 27.03
CA ASN A 75 38.91 -21.62 27.48
C ASN A 75 38.98 -21.65 29.01
N ASN A 76 37.88 -22.08 29.64
CA ASN A 76 37.71 -22.14 31.09
C ASN A 76 37.73 -23.60 31.57
N GLY A 77 38.87 -24.28 31.40
CA GLY A 77 39.12 -25.65 31.86
C GLY A 77 38.22 -26.71 31.20
N ASN A 78 36.97 -26.77 31.64
CA ASN A 78 35.95 -27.69 31.15
C ASN A 78 35.10 -27.09 30.01
N ASN A 79 35.12 -25.76 29.82
CA ASN A 79 34.37 -25.08 28.77
C ASN A 79 35.31 -24.49 27.72
N ARG A 80 34.99 -24.71 26.45
CA ARG A 80 35.63 -24.01 25.33
C ARG A 80 34.56 -23.34 24.49
N SER A 81 34.85 -22.11 24.07
CA SER A 81 33.98 -21.36 23.17
C SER A 81 34.79 -20.85 21.99
N TYR A 82 34.23 -21.01 20.81
CA TYR A 82 34.78 -20.50 19.57
C TYR A 82 33.75 -19.62 18.89
N THR A 83 34.24 -18.55 18.30
CA THR A 83 33.48 -17.63 17.47
C THR A 83 33.91 -17.82 16.03
N LEU A 84 32.94 -17.87 15.12
CA LEU A 84 33.15 -17.85 13.68
C LEU A 84 32.58 -16.55 13.14
N THR A 85 33.42 -15.75 12.49
CA THR A 85 32.98 -14.57 11.74
C THR A 85 33.13 -14.82 10.24
N MET A 86 32.15 -14.37 9.47
CA MET A 86 32.18 -14.49 8.01
C MET A 86 31.41 -13.36 7.34
N PRO A 87 31.85 -12.88 6.15
CA PRO A 87 31.15 -11.82 5.45
C PRO A 87 29.81 -12.33 4.89
N ALA A 88 28.76 -11.53 5.10
CA ALA A 88 27.47 -11.74 4.47
C ALA A 88 27.58 -11.39 2.99
N SER A 89 27.90 -12.40 2.17
CA SER A 89 28.15 -12.27 0.73
C SER A 89 27.26 -13.21 -0.07
N VAL A 90 27.10 -12.91 -1.36
CA VAL A 90 26.35 -13.78 -2.30
C VAL A 90 26.94 -15.19 -2.34
N GLN A 91 28.27 -15.33 -2.25
CA GLN A 91 28.96 -16.62 -2.31
C GLN A 91 28.76 -17.49 -1.07
N LEU A 92 28.37 -16.89 0.05
CA LEU A 92 28.18 -17.57 1.33
C LEU A 92 26.69 -17.63 1.73
N ASN A 93 25.79 -17.08 0.92
CA ASN A 93 24.36 -17.16 1.14
C ASN A 93 23.87 -18.61 1.12
N GLY A 94 23.04 -18.98 2.10
CA GLY A 94 22.52 -20.33 2.25
C GLY A 94 23.54 -21.33 2.81
N SER A 95 24.72 -20.88 3.23
CA SER A 95 25.73 -21.77 3.80
C SER A 95 25.21 -22.44 5.07
N THR A 96 25.60 -23.70 5.25
CA THR A 96 25.42 -24.46 6.49
C THR A 96 26.69 -24.32 7.32
N ILE A 97 26.54 -23.86 8.56
CA ILE A 97 27.61 -23.60 9.51
C ILE A 97 27.50 -24.65 10.59
N GLU A 98 28.51 -25.50 10.73
CA GLU A 98 28.50 -26.58 11.71
C GLU A 98 29.58 -26.35 12.74
N CYS A 99 29.17 -26.34 14.00
CA CYS A 99 30.07 -26.43 15.13
C CYS A 99 30.31 -27.91 15.42
N VAL A 100 31.58 -28.31 15.40
CA VAL A 100 32.00 -29.66 15.74
C VAL A 100 32.85 -29.60 17.00
N ALA A 101 32.38 -30.25 18.06
CA ALA A 101 33.12 -30.44 19.29
C ALA A 101 33.51 -31.91 19.43
N TYR A 102 34.72 -32.17 19.91
CA TYR A 102 35.20 -33.55 20.11
C TYR A 102 36.02 -33.69 21.39
N ASN A 103 36.02 -34.91 21.92
CA ASN A 103 36.94 -35.39 22.95
C ASN A 103 37.63 -36.66 22.43
N GLU A 104 38.28 -37.43 23.30
CA GLU A 104 39.03 -38.63 22.90
C GLU A 104 38.14 -39.77 22.36
N SER A 105 36.86 -39.81 22.72
CA SER A 105 35.96 -40.95 22.47
C SER A 105 34.65 -40.59 21.78
N SER A 106 34.30 -39.31 21.67
CA SER A 106 33.03 -38.85 21.13
C SER A 106 33.13 -37.50 20.40
N GLN A 107 32.13 -37.27 19.56
CA GLN A 107 31.95 -36.06 18.77
C GLN A 107 30.50 -35.60 18.88
N SER A 108 30.29 -34.30 19.03
CA SER A 108 28.97 -33.66 18.96
C SER A 108 29.00 -32.57 17.90
N THR A 109 27.88 -32.44 17.19
CA THR A 109 27.73 -31.52 16.06
C THR A 109 26.43 -30.76 16.17
N SER A 110 26.47 -29.45 15.92
CA SER A 110 25.28 -28.61 15.80
C SER A 110 25.39 -27.69 14.60
N ALA A 111 24.29 -27.51 13.88
CA ALA A 111 24.26 -26.76 12.63
C ALA A 111 23.38 -25.51 12.72
N ALA A 112 23.79 -24.48 11.99
CA ALA A 112 23.07 -23.24 11.76
C ALA A 112 23.14 -22.87 10.28
N LYS A 113 22.31 -21.91 9.86
CA LYS A 113 22.33 -21.37 8.49
C LYS A 113 22.63 -19.88 8.48
N LEU A 114 23.35 -19.46 7.44
CA LEU A 114 23.48 -18.05 7.07
C LEU A 114 22.53 -17.77 5.91
N LEU A 115 21.60 -16.83 6.09
CA LEU A 115 20.81 -16.27 4.99
C LEU A 115 21.20 -14.81 4.80
N VAL A 116 21.48 -14.43 3.56
CA VAL A 116 21.93 -13.07 3.21
C VAL A 116 20.84 -12.38 2.41
N GLN A 117 20.34 -11.25 2.94
CA GLN A 117 19.43 -10.37 2.22
C GLN A 117 20.22 -9.35 1.41
N GLY A 118 20.01 -9.35 0.10
CA GLY A 118 20.52 -8.31 -0.80
C GLY A 118 19.56 -7.13 -0.93
N LEU A 119 19.61 -6.49 -2.11
CA LEU A 119 18.61 -5.49 -2.50
C LEU A 119 17.20 -6.11 -2.54
N LEU A 120 16.20 -5.28 -2.27
CA LEU A 120 14.80 -5.69 -2.25
C LEU A 120 14.27 -5.89 -3.67
N SER A 121 13.37 -6.85 -3.85
CA SER A 121 12.60 -6.96 -5.09
C SER A 121 11.62 -5.78 -5.23
N GLY A 122 11.03 -5.64 -6.42
CA GLY A 122 9.92 -4.71 -6.62
C GLY A 122 8.72 -5.04 -5.74
N VAL A 123 7.86 -4.04 -5.54
CA VAL A 123 6.57 -4.21 -4.87
C VAL A 123 5.63 -5.04 -5.74
N ALA A 124 4.70 -5.76 -5.13
CA ALA A 124 3.75 -6.61 -5.83
C ALA A 124 2.32 -6.07 -5.74
N ASN A 125 1.43 -6.56 -6.62
CA ASN A 125 -0.01 -6.26 -6.61
C ASN A 125 -0.32 -4.76 -6.50
N VAL A 126 0.39 -3.96 -7.31
CA VAL A 126 0.17 -2.51 -7.31
C VAL A 126 -1.21 -2.21 -7.89
N ALA A 127 -2.01 -1.48 -7.14
CA ALA A 127 -3.35 -1.07 -7.50
C ALA A 127 -3.48 0.45 -7.35
N ILE A 128 -4.20 1.05 -8.30
CA ILE A 128 -4.56 2.47 -8.26
C ILE A 128 -6.07 2.57 -8.28
N THR A 129 -6.62 3.33 -7.33
CA THR A 129 -8.04 3.61 -7.29
C THR A 129 -8.27 5.11 -7.20
N GLN A 130 -9.20 5.63 -7.99
CA GLN A 130 -9.60 7.03 -7.90
C GLN A 130 -10.51 7.22 -6.69
N PHE A 131 -10.06 8.02 -5.72
CA PHE A 131 -10.81 8.34 -4.51
C PHE A 131 -11.78 9.50 -4.74
N ASN A 132 -11.30 10.57 -5.36
CA ASN A 132 -12.10 11.73 -5.78
C ASN A 132 -11.52 12.34 -7.07
N SER A 133 -11.96 13.53 -7.46
CA SER A 133 -11.47 14.19 -8.67
C SER A 133 -9.95 14.42 -8.64
N THR A 134 -9.35 14.82 -7.51
CA THR A 134 -7.93 15.20 -7.44
C THR A 134 -7.03 14.19 -6.75
N THR A 135 -7.57 13.07 -6.26
CA THR A 135 -6.85 12.14 -5.38
C THR A 135 -6.95 10.71 -5.87
N LEU A 136 -5.78 10.11 -6.12
CA LEU A 136 -5.60 8.68 -6.34
C LEU A 136 -5.11 8.02 -5.05
N ILE A 137 -5.57 6.81 -4.80
CA ILE A 137 -5.03 5.94 -3.78
C ILE A 137 -4.17 4.90 -4.49
N LEU A 138 -2.88 4.95 -4.21
CA LEU A 138 -1.90 3.96 -4.62
C LEU A 138 -1.77 2.93 -3.49
N GLN A 139 -1.91 1.65 -3.80
CA GLN A 139 -1.76 0.53 -2.87
C GLN A 139 -0.84 -0.52 -3.48
N TYR A 140 -0.05 -1.19 -2.65
CA TYR A 140 0.85 -2.27 -3.09
C TYR A 140 1.18 -3.22 -1.94
N LEU A 141 1.82 -4.35 -2.25
CA LEU A 141 2.35 -5.29 -1.27
C LEU A 141 3.86 -5.12 -1.15
N ALA A 142 4.32 -5.09 0.10
CA ALA A 142 5.73 -5.06 0.44
C ALA A 142 6.48 -6.28 -0.14
N PRO A 143 7.72 -6.11 -0.64
CA PRO A 143 8.57 -7.24 -0.99
C PRO A 143 8.95 -8.06 0.25
N PHE A 144 9.33 -9.32 0.03
CA PHE A 144 9.82 -10.19 1.10
C PHE A 144 11.12 -9.66 1.71
N THR A 145 11.25 -9.79 3.03
CA THR A 145 12.50 -9.56 3.76
C THR A 145 12.81 -10.70 4.72
N LEU A 146 14.10 -10.96 4.92
CA LEU A 146 14.53 -11.79 6.04
C LEU A 146 14.20 -11.14 7.39
N ALA A 147 13.88 -11.96 8.39
CA ALA A 147 13.63 -11.48 9.75
C ALA A 147 14.84 -10.70 10.29
N GLY A 148 14.58 -9.54 10.89
CA GLY A 148 15.61 -8.62 11.39
C GLY A 148 16.15 -7.62 10.36
N ILE A 149 15.74 -7.72 9.09
CA ILE A 149 16.18 -6.81 8.02
C ILE A 149 14.96 -6.07 7.47
N PRO A 150 14.58 -4.91 8.07
CA PRO A 150 13.37 -4.20 7.67
C PRO A 150 13.55 -3.42 6.37
N ILE A 151 12.42 -3.10 5.75
CA ILE A 151 12.33 -2.06 4.73
C ILE A 151 12.37 -0.71 5.46
N LEU A 152 13.22 0.21 5.00
CA LEU A 152 13.38 1.53 5.60
C LEU A 152 12.30 2.49 5.09
N TYR A 153 12.07 2.51 3.78
CA TYR A 153 11.03 3.31 3.11
C TYR A 153 10.85 2.86 1.66
N TYR A 154 9.80 3.36 1.02
CA TYR A 154 9.55 3.30 -0.41
C TYR A 154 9.71 4.71 -0.99
N ASN A 155 10.54 4.84 -2.01
CA ASN A 155 10.60 6.04 -2.81
C ASN A 155 9.58 5.95 -3.95
N ILE A 156 8.67 6.91 -4.03
CA ILE A 156 7.68 7.02 -5.10
C ILE A 156 8.09 8.21 -5.97
N LEU A 157 8.34 7.96 -7.25
CA LEU A 157 8.61 8.97 -8.27
C LEU A 157 7.44 9.03 -9.25
N ILE A 158 6.88 10.23 -9.47
CA ILE A 158 5.79 10.47 -10.40
C ILE A 158 6.27 11.38 -11.53
N LEU A 159 6.09 10.92 -12.76
CA LEU A 159 6.37 11.67 -13.99
C LEU A 159 5.05 12.03 -14.69
N PRO A 160 4.93 13.21 -15.32
CA PRO A 160 5.99 14.18 -15.61
C PRO A 160 6.28 15.21 -14.51
N THR A 161 5.55 15.20 -13.40
CA THR A 161 5.67 16.25 -12.35
C THR A 161 7.01 16.24 -11.61
N ASN A 162 7.83 15.18 -11.78
CA ASN A 162 9.08 14.95 -11.05
C ASN A 162 8.89 14.95 -9.52
N LEU A 163 7.68 14.66 -9.05
CA LEU A 163 7.40 14.56 -7.62
C LEU A 163 8.04 13.29 -7.08
N SER A 164 8.86 13.42 -6.05
CA SER A 164 9.51 12.30 -5.35
C SER A 164 9.20 12.37 -3.86
N VAL A 165 8.73 11.25 -3.30
CA VAL A 165 8.36 11.16 -1.89
C VAL A 165 8.84 9.85 -1.29
N ASN A 166 9.28 9.90 -0.04
CA ASN A 166 9.64 8.72 0.74
C ASN A 166 8.52 8.43 1.75
N ILE A 167 8.00 7.20 1.74
CA ILE A 167 6.95 6.77 2.66
C ILE A 167 7.29 5.41 3.28
N THR A 168 6.71 5.11 4.43
CA THR A 168 6.88 3.80 5.09
C THR A 168 5.69 2.88 4.88
N ASP A 169 4.53 3.44 4.59
CA ASP A 169 3.28 2.71 4.41
C ASP A 169 3.14 2.17 2.99
N THR A 170 2.40 1.07 2.85
CA THR A 170 2.09 0.46 1.54
C THR A 170 0.86 1.06 0.85
N GLN A 171 0.42 2.22 1.34
CA GLN A 171 -0.67 3.01 0.79
C GLN A 171 -0.26 4.48 0.74
N PHE A 172 -0.57 5.16 -0.37
CA PHE A 172 -0.26 6.57 -0.55
C PHE A 172 -1.40 7.32 -1.24
N HIS A 173 -1.76 8.48 -0.70
CA HIS A 173 -2.72 9.38 -1.32
C HIS A 173 -1.97 10.34 -2.24
N LEU A 174 -2.09 10.11 -3.54
CA LEU A 174 -1.46 10.92 -4.57
C LEU A 174 -2.44 12.01 -5.01
N HIS A 175 -2.05 13.25 -4.76
CA HIS A 175 -2.79 14.42 -5.23
C HIS A 175 -2.30 14.84 -6.62
N ILE A 176 -3.20 14.78 -7.61
CA ILE A 176 -2.94 15.20 -8.97
C ILE A 176 -3.94 16.29 -9.34
N SER A 177 -3.43 17.43 -9.80
CA SER A 177 -4.23 18.59 -10.20
C SER A 177 -4.48 18.65 -11.71
N GLU A 178 -3.67 17.96 -12.50
CA GLU A 178 -3.77 17.95 -13.95
C GLU A 178 -4.46 16.68 -14.45
N TYR A 179 -5.42 16.87 -15.35
CA TYR A 179 -6.24 15.79 -15.90
C TYR A 179 -5.79 15.51 -17.32
N CYS A 180 -6.11 14.31 -17.82
CA CYS A 180 -5.90 13.93 -19.22
C CYS A 180 -4.41 13.87 -19.64
N ILE A 181 -3.51 13.75 -18.65
CA ILE A 181 -2.09 13.51 -18.85
C ILE A 181 -1.79 12.09 -18.39
N SER A 182 -0.92 11.39 -19.12
CA SER A 182 -0.39 10.09 -18.72
C SER A 182 0.67 10.26 -17.65
N TYR A 183 0.46 9.62 -16.50
CA TYR A 183 1.43 9.55 -15.43
C TYR A 183 2.16 8.21 -15.44
N ASN A 184 3.47 8.28 -15.19
CA ASN A 184 4.26 7.11 -14.85
C ASN A 184 4.63 7.18 -13.37
N ILE A 185 4.29 6.15 -12.61
CA ILE A 185 4.59 6.05 -11.19
C ILE A 185 5.61 4.92 -10.99
N SER A 186 6.76 5.26 -10.43
CA SER A 186 7.80 4.29 -10.06
C SER A 186 7.88 4.17 -8.55
N ILE A 187 7.83 2.95 -8.03
CA ILE A 187 7.90 2.65 -6.59
C ILE A 187 9.15 1.82 -6.34
N THR A 188 10.06 2.33 -5.52
CA THR A 188 11.35 1.69 -5.26
C THR A 188 11.54 1.47 -3.76
N PRO A 189 11.57 0.22 -3.28
CA PRO A 189 11.79 -0.08 -1.86
C PRO A 189 13.27 0.04 -1.48
N TRP A 190 13.55 0.48 -0.26
CA TRP A 190 14.90 0.64 0.28
C TRP A 190 15.11 -0.18 1.55
N ASN A 191 16.28 -0.82 1.66
CA ASN A 191 16.76 -1.39 2.93
C ASN A 191 18.16 -0.86 3.26
N ILE A 192 18.79 -1.39 4.31
CA ILE A 192 20.15 -1.01 4.71
C ILE A 192 21.22 -1.31 3.63
N VAL A 193 20.95 -2.24 2.70
CA VAL A 193 21.84 -2.54 1.57
C VAL A 193 21.73 -1.46 0.49
N GLY A 194 20.54 -0.89 0.30
CA GLY A 194 20.32 0.25 -0.58
C GLY A 194 19.01 0.17 -1.35
N MET A 195 19.03 0.75 -2.56
CA MET A 195 17.90 0.85 -3.47
C MET A 195 17.56 -0.51 -4.10
N GLY A 196 16.34 -0.99 -3.87
CA GLY A 196 15.79 -2.19 -4.49
C GLY A 196 15.39 -2.00 -5.96
N ASN A 197 14.69 -3.00 -6.50
CA ASN A 197 14.15 -2.92 -7.86
C ASN A 197 12.91 -2.04 -7.90
N ALA A 198 12.89 -1.11 -8.84
CA ALA A 198 11.72 -0.27 -9.10
C ALA A 198 10.57 -1.08 -9.73
N THR A 199 9.34 -0.80 -9.31
CA THR A 199 8.12 -1.25 -9.97
C THR A 199 7.45 -0.04 -10.62
N THR A 200 7.34 -0.06 -11.94
CA THR A 200 6.80 1.06 -12.72
C THR A 200 5.41 0.72 -13.22
N LEU A 201 4.46 1.61 -12.95
CA LEU A 201 3.19 1.68 -13.61
C LEU A 201 3.24 2.79 -14.65
N SER A 202 2.82 2.47 -15.87
CA SER A 202 2.82 3.41 -16.99
C SER A 202 1.41 3.72 -17.45
N ASP A 203 1.28 4.86 -18.13
CA ASP A 203 0.04 5.29 -18.81
C ASP A 203 -1.17 5.39 -17.87
N ILE A 204 -0.93 5.86 -16.64
CA ILE A 204 -2.00 6.15 -15.68
C ILE A 204 -2.63 7.47 -16.09
N VAL A 205 -3.81 7.43 -16.69
CA VAL A 205 -4.55 8.63 -17.08
C VAL A 205 -5.63 8.91 -16.06
N ILE A 206 -5.61 10.12 -15.49
CA ILE A 206 -6.75 10.61 -14.71
C ILE A 206 -7.70 11.30 -15.65
N HIS A 207 -8.94 10.83 -15.67
CA HIS A 207 -10.02 11.48 -16.39
C HIS A 207 -10.76 12.45 -15.48
N GLN A 208 -11.03 13.64 -16.02
CA GLN A 208 -12.00 14.53 -15.42
C GLN A 208 -13.41 14.11 -15.87
N VAL A 209 -14.40 14.29 -15.00
CA VAL A 209 -15.80 14.29 -15.46
C VAL A 209 -15.93 15.48 -16.43
N PRO A 210 -16.57 15.30 -17.61
CA PRO A 210 -16.87 16.43 -18.47
C PRO A 210 -17.53 17.53 -17.64
N ALA A 211 -17.05 18.77 -17.75
CA ALA A 211 -17.78 19.89 -17.21
C ALA A 211 -19.21 19.80 -17.78
N ILE A 212 -20.21 19.78 -16.90
CA ILE A 212 -21.60 19.70 -17.34
C ILE A 212 -21.85 20.97 -18.13
N THR A 213 -22.02 20.80 -19.44
CA THR A 213 -22.57 21.87 -20.27
C THR A 213 -23.96 22.15 -19.75
N MET A 214 -24.28 23.44 -19.61
CA MET A 214 -25.58 23.88 -19.12
C MET A 214 -26.70 23.06 -19.79
N PRO A 215 -27.69 22.58 -19.02
CA PRO A 215 -28.80 21.84 -19.59
C PRO A 215 -29.41 22.67 -20.72
N GLN A 216 -29.47 22.10 -21.92
CA GLN A 216 -30.19 22.72 -23.02
C GLN A 216 -31.67 22.42 -22.87
N LEU A 217 -32.49 23.45 -22.96
CA LEU A 217 -33.93 23.31 -23.10
C LEU A 217 -34.22 22.62 -24.43
N ILE A 218 -34.76 21.40 -24.37
CA ILE A 218 -35.04 20.61 -25.59
C ILE A 218 -36.39 21.02 -26.17
N GLN A 219 -37.41 21.17 -25.32
CA GLN A 219 -38.76 21.49 -25.77
C GLN A 219 -39.61 22.02 -24.62
N GLU A 220 -40.43 23.02 -24.93
CA GLU A 220 -41.58 23.45 -24.13
C GLU A 220 -42.84 23.04 -24.87
N TYR A 221 -43.81 22.44 -24.18
CA TYR A 221 -45.16 22.35 -24.72
C TYR A 221 -46.20 22.68 -23.67
N LYS A 222 -47.21 23.41 -24.13
CA LYS A 222 -48.42 23.71 -23.39
C LYS A 222 -49.46 22.69 -23.82
N SER A 223 -49.83 21.79 -22.91
CA SER A 223 -50.97 20.90 -23.15
C SER A 223 -52.27 21.72 -23.12
N ASN A 224 -53.36 21.17 -23.66
CA ASN A 224 -54.69 21.77 -23.56
C ASN A 224 -55.24 21.74 -22.11
N SER A 225 -54.51 21.11 -21.20
CA SER A 225 -54.56 21.29 -19.75
C SER A 225 -53.46 22.27 -19.34
N GLU A 226 -53.72 23.18 -18.41
CA GLU A 226 -52.88 24.32 -17.95
C GLU A 226 -51.45 23.97 -17.47
N THR A 227 -51.00 22.73 -17.66
CA THR A 227 -49.67 22.20 -17.39
C THR A 227 -48.64 22.60 -18.45
N LEU A 228 -47.55 23.24 -17.99
CA LEU A 228 -46.32 23.44 -18.76
C LEU A 228 -45.41 22.22 -18.59
N HIS A 229 -44.99 21.61 -19.71
CA HIS A 229 -43.98 20.56 -19.69
C HIS A 229 -42.65 21.10 -20.22
N VAL A 230 -41.58 20.90 -19.45
CA VAL A 230 -40.22 21.34 -19.76
C VAL A 230 -39.28 20.14 -19.77
N TYR A 231 -38.54 19.97 -20.86
CA TYR A 231 -37.55 18.90 -21.03
C TYR A 231 -36.14 19.47 -21.01
N TYR A 232 -35.31 18.95 -20.12
CA TYR A 232 -33.89 19.25 -20.04
C TYR A 232 -33.08 17.96 -20.07
N GLU A 233 -31.97 17.96 -20.80
CA GLU A 233 -31.01 16.86 -20.82
C GLU A 233 -29.75 17.24 -20.07
N VAL A 234 -29.40 16.42 -19.07
CA VAL A 234 -28.10 16.49 -18.39
C VAL A 234 -27.27 15.32 -18.89
N GLN A 235 -26.22 15.63 -19.65
CA GLN A 235 -25.25 14.63 -20.05
C GLN A 235 -24.25 14.43 -18.91
N TYR A 236 -24.24 13.23 -18.33
CA TYR A 236 -23.21 12.85 -17.36
C TYR A 236 -22.72 11.44 -17.64
N ASN A 237 -21.47 11.17 -17.26
CA ASN A 237 -20.86 9.87 -17.48
C ASN A 237 -20.80 9.08 -16.18
N THR A 238 -21.38 7.88 -16.20
CA THR A 238 -21.34 6.93 -15.09
C THR A 238 -19.91 6.41 -14.80
N SER A 239 -19.08 6.22 -15.80
CA SER A 239 -17.75 5.64 -15.64
C SER A 239 -16.72 6.59 -15.01
N CYS A 240 -16.99 7.91 -14.96
CA CYS A 240 -16.07 8.90 -14.41
C CYS A 240 -16.56 9.36 -13.02
N LYS A 241 -15.71 9.28 -11.99
CA LYS A 241 -16.02 9.80 -10.64
C LYS A 241 -15.62 11.28 -10.55
N GLY A 242 -16.53 12.16 -10.13
CA GLY A 242 -16.22 13.58 -9.93
C GLY A 242 -17.39 14.41 -9.40
N THR A 243 -17.26 15.74 -9.48
CA THR A 243 -18.19 16.71 -8.90
C THR A 243 -19.54 16.75 -9.62
N VAL A 244 -20.59 16.70 -8.81
CA VAL A 244 -22.02 16.84 -9.15
C VAL A 244 -22.29 18.20 -9.81
N PRO A 245 -23.30 18.36 -10.70
CA PRO A 245 -23.61 19.65 -11.32
C PRO A 245 -23.75 20.80 -10.33
N GLN A 246 -23.14 21.95 -10.66
CA GLN A 246 -23.10 23.17 -9.84
C GLN A 246 -24.13 24.23 -10.23
N SER A 247 -24.78 24.12 -11.41
CA SER A 247 -25.83 25.06 -11.82
C SER A 247 -26.79 24.44 -12.84
N VAL A 248 -28.06 24.85 -12.77
CA VAL A 248 -29.10 24.52 -13.75
C VAL A 248 -29.73 25.84 -14.16
N SER A 249 -29.62 26.19 -15.44
CA SER A 249 -30.36 27.34 -16.00
C SER A 249 -31.78 26.90 -16.33
N LEU A 250 -32.76 27.72 -15.96
CA LEU A 250 -34.15 27.53 -16.33
C LEU A 250 -34.63 28.80 -17.03
N THR A 251 -34.83 28.73 -18.34
CA THR A 251 -35.47 29.82 -19.10
C THR A 251 -36.98 29.60 -19.02
N ILE A 252 -37.72 30.61 -18.53
CA ILE A 252 -39.18 30.58 -18.46
C ILE A 252 -39.68 31.79 -19.27
N ASN A 253 -40.40 31.52 -20.34
CA ASN A 253 -40.82 32.49 -21.36
C ASN A 253 -39.62 33.10 -22.10
N GLN A 254 -39.67 33.07 -23.43
CA GLN A 254 -38.57 33.33 -24.38
C GLN A 254 -37.83 34.69 -24.26
N GLU A 255 -38.11 35.52 -23.26
CA GLU A 255 -37.60 36.88 -23.11
C GLU A 255 -36.70 37.12 -21.89
N LYS A 256 -36.61 36.19 -20.92
CA LYS A 256 -35.74 36.36 -19.73
C LYS A 256 -35.07 35.06 -19.31
N ASP A 257 -33.73 35.07 -19.29
CA ASP A 257 -32.93 34.01 -18.67
C ASP A 257 -32.95 34.17 -17.14
N HIS A 258 -33.36 33.12 -16.44
CA HIS A 258 -33.31 33.06 -14.99
C HIS A 258 -32.23 32.08 -14.53
N TYR A 259 -31.32 32.58 -13.69
CA TYR A 259 -30.18 31.81 -13.21
C TYR A 259 -30.47 31.24 -11.84
N CYS A 260 -30.42 29.91 -11.75
CA CYS A 260 -30.50 29.18 -10.51
C CYS A 260 -29.16 28.47 -10.23
N SER A 261 -28.57 28.77 -9.08
CA SER A 261 -27.34 28.11 -8.63
C SER A 261 -27.69 27.02 -7.62
N LEU A 262 -27.35 25.77 -7.94
CA LEU A 262 -27.53 24.63 -7.06
C LEU A 262 -26.17 24.33 -6.43
N VAL A 263 -25.91 24.95 -5.28
CA VAL A 263 -24.61 24.85 -4.61
C VAL A 263 -24.65 23.73 -3.57
N SER A 264 -24.04 22.58 -3.87
CA SER A 264 -23.61 21.56 -2.91
C SER A 264 -24.61 20.43 -2.59
N PRO A 265 -24.17 19.24 -2.09
CA PRO A 265 -25.04 18.09 -1.85
C PRO A 265 -25.87 18.16 -0.56
N VAL A 266 -25.86 19.27 0.20
CA VAL A 266 -26.28 19.25 1.61
C VAL A 266 -27.61 19.98 1.88
N ALA A 267 -28.01 20.95 1.07
CA ALA A 267 -29.37 21.53 1.05
C ALA A 267 -29.46 22.62 -0.02
N ASN A 268 -30.22 22.42 -1.09
CA ASN A 268 -30.35 23.41 -2.16
C ASN A 268 -31.82 23.74 -2.40
N ASN A 269 -32.29 24.76 -1.70
CA ASN A 269 -33.54 25.42 -2.03
C ASN A 269 -33.16 26.50 -3.04
N CYS A 270 -33.52 26.32 -4.31
CA CYS A 270 -33.33 27.38 -5.28
C CYS A 270 -34.65 28.12 -5.48
N THR A 271 -34.67 29.39 -5.09
CA THR A 271 -35.83 30.26 -5.27
C THR A 271 -35.54 31.19 -6.44
N ILE A 272 -36.25 31.01 -7.55
CA ILE A 272 -36.21 31.92 -8.69
C ILE A 272 -37.36 32.91 -8.50
N THR A 273 -37.02 34.16 -8.22
CA THR A 273 -37.98 35.27 -8.15
C THR A 273 -38.05 35.90 -9.55
N THR A 274 -39.14 35.69 -10.29
CA THR A 274 -39.31 36.35 -11.60
C THR A 274 -40.06 37.66 -11.39
N ALA A 275 -39.39 38.79 -11.64
CA ALA A 275 -40.05 40.08 -11.74
C ALA A 275 -40.70 40.18 -13.13
N ASP A 276 -41.96 39.74 -13.22
CA ASP A 276 -42.82 40.13 -14.33
C ASP A 276 -43.90 41.09 -13.85
N ILE A 277 -44.17 42.10 -14.67
CA ILE A 277 -44.64 43.42 -14.26
C ILE A 277 -46.10 43.41 -13.76
N ASP A 278 -46.84 42.30 -13.87
CA ASP A 278 -48.24 42.22 -13.45
C ASP A 278 -48.58 41.15 -12.41
N ASN A 279 -47.62 40.35 -11.95
CA ASN A 279 -47.78 39.48 -10.77
C ASN A 279 -46.41 38.90 -10.40
N ASN A 280 -45.88 39.23 -9.21
CA ASN A 280 -44.67 38.59 -8.70
C ASN A 280 -44.92 37.08 -8.59
N VAL A 281 -44.29 36.32 -9.48
CA VAL A 281 -44.34 34.86 -9.46
C VAL A 281 -43.05 34.34 -8.82
N ASN A 282 -43.18 33.67 -7.68
CA ASN A 282 -42.06 33.01 -7.01
C ASN A 282 -42.08 31.54 -7.37
N VAL A 283 -41.02 31.06 -8.03
CA VAL A 283 -40.80 29.65 -8.35
C VAL A 283 -39.79 29.09 -7.36
N THR A 284 -40.23 28.18 -6.49
CA THR A 284 -39.31 27.46 -5.59
C THR A 284 -39.07 26.06 -6.13
N ILE A 285 -37.81 25.75 -6.43
CA ILE A 285 -37.33 24.42 -6.80
C ILE A 285 -36.76 23.78 -5.53
N ASN A 286 -37.44 22.75 -5.01
CA ASN A 286 -37.00 22.07 -3.79
C ASN A 286 -36.45 20.68 -4.13
N ILE A 287 -35.14 20.50 -3.98
CA ILE A 287 -34.46 19.21 -4.14
C ILE A 287 -34.28 18.62 -2.74
N THR A 288 -35.13 17.67 -2.38
CA THR A 288 -35.18 17.11 -1.02
C THR A 288 -34.11 16.05 -0.76
N GLU A 289 -33.39 15.61 -1.79
CA GLU A 289 -32.42 14.52 -1.68
C GLU A 289 -31.06 14.90 -2.27
N VAL A 290 -30.01 14.40 -1.63
CA VAL A 290 -28.64 14.48 -2.13
C VAL A 290 -28.59 13.88 -3.53
N LEU A 291 -28.08 14.63 -4.51
CA LEU A 291 -27.87 14.15 -5.87
C LEU A 291 -26.76 13.07 -5.88
N GLY A 292 -27.11 11.86 -5.47
CA GLY A 292 -26.36 10.62 -5.65
C GLY A 292 -26.25 10.15 -7.10
N TYR A 293 -25.23 9.34 -7.31
CA TYR A 293 -24.90 8.78 -8.61
C TYR A 293 -25.95 7.75 -9.05
N GLY A 294 -26.45 7.86 -10.29
CA GLY A 294 -27.35 6.88 -10.91
C GLY A 294 -28.79 6.87 -10.37
N ALA A 295 -29.15 7.84 -9.54
CA ALA A 295 -30.50 8.00 -9.00
C ALA A 295 -31.37 8.90 -9.89
N ASN A 296 -32.67 8.65 -9.85
CA ASN A 296 -33.69 9.48 -10.48
C ASN A 296 -34.20 10.48 -9.43
N TYR A 297 -34.29 11.75 -9.80
CA TYR A 297 -34.78 12.80 -8.91
C TYR A 297 -36.12 13.30 -9.36
N VAL A 298 -37.03 13.44 -8.40
CA VAL A 298 -38.28 14.17 -8.59
C VAL A 298 -38.06 15.56 -8.01
N ILE A 299 -38.17 16.57 -8.86
CA ILE A 299 -38.04 17.97 -8.45
C ILE A 299 -39.45 18.51 -8.22
N ASN A 300 -39.73 18.95 -7.00
CA ASN A 300 -41.00 19.59 -6.68
C ASN A 300 -40.87 21.10 -6.91
N MET A 301 -41.74 21.63 -7.77
CA MET A 301 -41.86 23.06 -8.03
C MET A 301 -43.20 23.57 -7.55
N SER A 302 -43.19 24.75 -6.94
CA SER A 302 -44.41 25.48 -6.55
C SER A 302 -44.30 26.90 -7.07
N LEU A 303 -45.32 27.35 -7.82
CA LEU A 303 -45.45 28.76 -8.15
C LEU A 303 -46.43 29.44 -7.20
N PHE A 304 -45.98 30.57 -6.67
CA PHE A 304 -46.80 31.47 -5.88
C PHE A 304 -47.02 32.75 -6.67
N ASN A 305 -48.27 33.15 -6.87
CA ASN A 305 -48.59 34.48 -7.37
C ASN A 305 -48.49 35.53 -6.23
N ALA A 306 -48.67 36.82 -6.55
CA ALA A 306 -48.63 37.91 -5.59
C ALA A 306 -49.63 37.77 -4.41
N ASN A 307 -50.62 36.86 -4.53
CA ASN A 307 -51.62 36.56 -3.51
C ASN A 307 -51.32 35.26 -2.72
N ASN A 308 -50.11 34.69 -2.84
CA ASN A 308 -49.69 33.42 -2.23
C ASN A 308 -50.55 32.19 -2.61
N ILE A 309 -51.26 32.23 -3.74
CA ILE A 309 -52.01 31.06 -4.22
C ILE A 309 -51.01 30.11 -4.87
N LYS A 310 -50.92 28.89 -4.34
CA LYS A 310 -50.09 27.80 -4.86
C LYS A 310 -50.74 27.21 -6.11
N THR A 311 -49.99 27.12 -7.20
CA THR A 311 -50.37 26.27 -8.35
C THR A 311 -49.46 25.03 -8.33
N GLU A 312 -50.07 23.84 -8.43
CA GLU A 312 -49.39 22.53 -8.34
C GLU A 312 -49.20 21.84 -9.72
N ASP A 313 -49.53 22.54 -10.80
CA ASP A 313 -49.72 21.91 -12.11
C ASP A 313 -48.45 21.89 -12.99
N PHE A 314 -47.39 21.23 -12.52
CA PHE A 314 -46.17 21.04 -13.31
C PHE A 314 -45.64 19.61 -13.16
N ILE A 315 -45.47 18.93 -14.30
CA ILE A 315 -44.83 17.61 -14.35
C ILE A 315 -43.55 17.75 -15.18
N PHE A 316 -42.40 17.62 -14.50
CA PHE A 316 -41.09 17.56 -15.13
C PHE A 316 -40.71 16.12 -15.42
N ASN A 317 -40.16 15.88 -16.61
CA ASN A 317 -39.67 14.57 -17.01
C ASN A 317 -38.19 14.68 -17.38
N ILE A 318 -37.32 14.09 -16.55
CA ILE A 318 -35.87 14.09 -16.81
C ILE A 318 -35.56 12.92 -17.75
N SER A 319 -35.22 13.20 -19.01
CA SER A 319 -34.67 12.17 -19.88
C SER A 319 -33.18 12.00 -19.59
N ARG A 320 -32.80 10.79 -19.16
CA ARG A 320 -31.40 10.39 -18.96
C ARG A 320 -30.72 10.18 -20.31
N HIS A 321 -29.64 10.92 -20.58
CA HIS A 321 -28.68 10.53 -21.61
C HIS A 321 -27.43 9.93 -20.98
N ILE A 322 -27.17 8.66 -21.28
CA ILE A 322 -25.95 7.95 -20.86
C ILE A 322 -24.87 8.26 -21.89
N SER A 323 -23.87 9.08 -21.54
CA SER A 323 -22.61 9.10 -22.27
C SER A 323 -21.71 7.98 -21.75
N ARG A 324 -21.21 7.12 -22.64
CA ARG A 324 -20.36 5.95 -22.29
C ARG A 324 -18.86 6.25 -22.24
N TYR A 325 -18.43 7.50 -22.46
CA TYR A 325 -17.00 7.82 -22.71
C TYR A 325 -16.47 8.93 -21.78
N CYS A 326 -15.45 8.62 -20.99
CA CYS A 326 -14.71 9.66 -20.25
C CYS A 326 -13.87 10.40 -21.30
N SER A 327 -14.09 11.69 -21.50
CA SER A 327 -13.42 12.42 -22.57
C SER A 327 -12.28 13.28 -22.05
N CYS A 328 -11.10 13.06 -22.60
CA CYS A 328 -10.03 14.05 -22.65
C CYS A 328 -10.33 15.05 -23.77
N TYR A 329 -11.41 15.82 -23.68
CA TYR A 329 -11.60 16.95 -24.60
C TYR A 329 -10.68 18.07 -24.13
N ASN A 330 -9.53 18.19 -24.78
CA ASN A 330 -8.77 19.42 -24.76
C ASN A 330 -9.66 20.50 -25.35
N ASN A 331 -10.08 21.47 -24.54
CA ASN A 331 -10.54 22.75 -25.06
C ASN A 331 -9.31 23.38 -25.72
N SER A 332 -9.18 23.20 -27.03
CA SER A 332 -8.37 24.03 -27.92
C SER A 332 -8.91 25.46 -27.93
#